data_AF-A0A9E4KR63-F1
#
_entry.id   AF-A0A9E4KR63-F1
#
_cell.length_a   1.000
_cell.length_b   1.000
_cell.length_c   1.000
_cell.angle_alpha   90.00
_cell.angle_beta   90.00
_cell.angle_gamma   90.00
#
_symmetry.space_group_name_H-M   'P 1'
#
loop_
_entity.id
_entity.type
_entity.pdbx_description
1 polymer ?
#
loop_
_entity_poly.entity_id
_entity_poly.type
_entity_poly.pdbx_seq_one_letter_code
_entity_poly.pdbx_strand_id
1 'polypeptide(L)'
;PRICGVLSQITGAHLAHWSGNVKCMQSMFFIKPPGYPGQSWHQDENYIPTRDRSLIGAWIAVDDAHVDNGCMWVLPGSQQRGYLYSTKKHGNPDEFDSHDDMAYGFDESPQIPVEVKAGGVVFFNGYLLHQSLRNRTETSYRRVLVNHYLSCESLLPWTETQEGGSVARADMRRVFPVAGVDPYAWKGYEQPEDTSDTRLYIRQATHS
;
A
#
# COMPACT_ATOMS: atom_id res chain seq x y z
N PRO A 1 15.32 9.36 -7.79
CA PRO A 1 15.68 10.73 -7.34
C PRO A 1 14.46 11.62 -7.01
N ARG A 2 13.51 11.82 -7.94
CA ARG A 2 12.35 12.73 -7.71
C ARG A 2 11.34 12.18 -6.70
N ILE A 3 11.02 10.88 -6.76
CA ILE A 3 10.11 10.23 -5.81
C ILE A 3 10.67 10.26 -4.38
N CYS A 4 11.95 9.90 -4.18
CA CYS A 4 12.58 9.93 -2.85
C CYS A 4 12.62 11.33 -2.22
N GLY A 5 12.79 12.37 -3.02
CA GLY A 5 12.77 13.76 -2.54
C GLY A 5 11.37 14.26 -2.13
N VAL A 6 10.31 13.75 -2.78
CA VAL A 6 8.92 14.02 -2.39
C VAL A 6 8.53 13.20 -1.15
N LEU A 7 8.97 11.94 -1.08
CA LEU A 7 8.72 11.06 0.06
C LEU A 7 9.32 11.60 1.37
N SER A 8 10.54 12.15 1.34
CA SER A 8 11.12 12.74 2.56
C SER A 8 10.32 13.93 3.10
N GLN A 9 9.57 14.63 2.24
CA GLN A 9 8.66 15.71 2.62
C GLN A 9 7.30 15.17 3.12
N ILE A 10 6.72 14.17 2.44
CA ILE A 10 5.38 13.64 2.76
C ILE A 10 5.40 12.73 3.99
N THR A 11 6.39 11.85 4.12
CA THR A 11 6.53 10.97 5.29
C THR A 11 6.78 11.78 6.56
N GLY A 12 7.55 12.87 6.47
CA GLY A 12 7.81 13.75 7.62
C GLY A 12 6.67 14.70 8.00
N ALA A 13 5.77 15.03 7.07
CA ALA A 13 4.78 16.10 7.27
C ALA A 13 3.76 15.83 8.38
N HIS A 14 3.60 14.58 8.82
CA HIS A 14 2.58 14.18 9.79
C HIS A 14 3.17 13.56 11.07
N LEU A 15 4.50 13.61 11.24
CA LEU A 15 5.19 13.07 12.41
C LEU A 15 5.64 14.20 13.35
N ALA A 16 5.38 14.03 14.65
CA ALA A 16 5.77 15.01 15.67
C ALA A 16 7.30 15.19 15.75
N HIS A 17 8.05 14.13 15.43
CA HIS A 17 9.51 14.15 15.31
C HIS A 17 9.91 13.44 14.02
N TRP A 18 10.61 14.14 13.13
CA TRP A 18 11.06 13.61 11.85
C TRP A 18 12.58 13.64 11.75
N SER A 19 13.19 12.47 11.59
CA SER A 19 14.64 12.31 11.44
C SER A 19 15.14 12.55 10.02
N GLY A 20 14.23 12.56 9.03
CA GLY A 20 14.58 12.55 7.60
C GLY A 20 14.89 11.15 7.05
N ASN A 21 14.87 10.12 7.89
CA ASN A 21 15.20 8.76 7.50
C ASN A 21 13.94 8.02 7.01
N VAL A 22 13.98 7.49 5.79
CA VAL A 22 12.86 6.78 5.17
C VAL A 22 13.35 5.42 4.69
N LYS A 23 12.57 4.37 4.93
CA LYS A 23 12.77 3.05 4.33
C LYS A 23 11.57 2.62 3.49
N CYS A 24 11.83 1.83 2.46
CA CYS A 24 10.81 1.16 1.67
C CYS A 24 10.65 -0.26 2.19
N MET A 25 9.45 -0.66 2.59
CA MET A 25 9.19 -1.98 3.17
C MET A 25 8.44 -2.93 2.25
N GLN A 26 7.69 -2.42 1.28
CA GLN A 26 6.97 -3.25 0.31
C GLN A 26 6.94 -2.58 -1.04
N SER A 27 6.94 -3.42 -2.07
CA SER A 27 6.55 -3.06 -3.42
C SER A 27 5.52 -4.09 -3.89
N MET A 28 4.41 -3.62 -4.44
CA MET A 28 3.34 -4.46 -4.98
C MET A 28 2.99 -4.01 -6.38
N PHE A 29 2.73 -4.96 -7.27
CA PHE A 29 2.26 -4.66 -8.61
C PHE A 29 0.82 -5.16 -8.79
N PHE A 30 -0.13 -4.25 -8.80
CA PHE A 30 -1.55 -4.57 -8.97
C PHE A 30 -1.94 -4.47 -10.44
N ILE A 31 -2.43 -5.58 -10.98
CA ILE A 31 -2.96 -5.66 -12.34
C ILE A 31 -4.46 -5.88 -12.23
N LYS A 32 -5.25 -4.97 -12.80
CA LYS A 32 -6.71 -5.10 -12.87
C LYS A 32 -7.14 -5.15 -14.34
N PRO A 33 -7.30 -6.34 -14.95
CA PRO A 33 -7.83 -6.47 -16.30
C PRO A 33 -9.32 -6.06 -16.38
N PRO A 34 -9.89 -5.94 -17.59
CA PRO A 34 -11.33 -5.85 -17.81
C PRO A 34 -12.14 -6.83 -16.96
N GLY A 35 -13.17 -6.34 -16.27
CA GLY A 35 -14.09 -7.16 -15.47
C GLY A 35 -13.58 -7.59 -14.09
N TYR A 36 -12.30 -7.35 -13.76
CA TYR A 36 -11.70 -7.81 -12.49
C TYR A 36 -12.22 -7.03 -11.27
N PRO A 37 -12.41 -7.69 -10.11
CA PRO A 37 -12.94 -7.05 -8.91
C PRO A 37 -12.02 -5.97 -8.36
N GLY A 38 -12.62 -5.10 -7.56
CA GLY A 38 -11.98 -4.09 -6.75
C GLY A 38 -11.46 -4.60 -5.42
N GLN A 39 -10.99 -3.65 -4.60
CA GLN A 39 -10.64 -3.88 -3.20
C GLN A 39 -11.59 -3.09 -2.34
N SER A 40 -12.20 -3.72 -1.34
CA SER A 40 -13.19 -3.06 -0.48
C SER A 40 -12.53 -2.00 0.41
N TRP A 41 -13.33 -1.18 1.11
CA TRP A 41 -12.77 -0.15 2.01
C TRP A 41 -11.79 -0.73 3.02
N HIS A 42 -10.60 -0.16 3.08
CA HIS A 42 -9.58 -0.57 4.03
C HIS A 42 -8.63 0.59 4.39
N GLN A 43 -7.73 0.28 5.32
CA GLN A 43 -6.62 1.12 5.75
C GLN A 43 -5.38 0.23 5.76
N ASP A 44 -4.33 0.62 5.03
CA ASP A 44 -3.12 -0.20 4.87
C ASP A 44 -2.46 -0.53 6.20
N GLU A 45 -2.59 0.36 7.18
CA GLU A 45 -2.05 0.20 8.53
C GLU A 45 -2.60 -1.06 9.26
N ASN A 46 -3.77 -1.58 8.88
CA ASN A 46 -4.30 -2.85 9.41
C ASN A 46 -3.43 -4.05 9.01
N TYR A 47 -2.78 -3.97 7.85
CA TYR A 47 -1.96 -5.02 7.28
C TYR A 47 -0.47 -4.76 7.54
N ILE A 48 -0.07 -3.49 7.50
CA ILE A 48 1.30 -3.02 7.69
C ILE A 48 1.34 -2.07 8.91
N PRO A 49 1.26 -2.62 10.13
CA PRO A 49 1.21 -1.79 11.33
C PRO A 49 2.54 -1.08 11.58
N THR A 50 2.49 0.24 11.70
CA THR A 50 3.60 1.09 12.12
C THR A 50 3.26 1.72 13.46
N ARG A 51 4.21 1.70 14.39
CA ARG A 51 3.99 2.22 15.76
C ARG A 51 3.78 3.74 15.77
N ASP A 52 4.39 4.42 14.80
CA ASP A 52 4.46 5.87 14.67
C ASP A 52 3.49 6.44 13.63
N ARG A 53 2.66 5.61 13.00
CA ARG A 53 1.67 6.00 11.97
C ARG A 53 2.30 6.62 10.72
N SER A 54 3.57 6.30 10.47
CA SER A 54 4.40 6.90 9.42
C SER A 54 4.19 6.28 8.04
N LEU A 55 3.35 5.24 7.92
CA LEU A 55 3.14 4.52 6.68
C LEU A 55 2.57 5.46 5.59
N ILE A 56 3.26 5.51 4.46
CA ILE A 56 2.85 6.22 3.24
C ILE A 56 2.87 5.24 2.07
N GLY A 57 1.74 5.09 1.40
CA GLY A 57 1.65 4.45 0.10
C GLY A 57 1.98 5.44 -1.03
N ALA A 58 2.84 5.05 -1.96
CA ALA A 58 3.08 5.73 -3.23
C ALA A 58 2.50 4.88 -4.36
N TRP A 59 1.32 5.26 -4.83
CA TRP A 59 0.57 4.59 -5.88
C TRP A 59 0.92 5.18 -7.24
N ILE A 60 1.71 4.46 -8.03
CA ILE A 60 2.26 4.92 -9.30
C ILE A 60 1.42 4.32 -10.43
N ALA A 61 0.70 5.18 -11.15
CA ALA A 61 -0.13 4.80 -12.28
C ALA A 61 0.76 4.35 -13.44
N VAL A 62 0.71 3.07 -13.83
CA VAL A 62 1.38 2.60 -15.06
C VAL A 62 0.49 2.81 -16.27
N ASP A 63 -0.82 2.62 -16.09
CA ASP A 63 -1.86 3.01 -17.03
C ASP A 63 -2.63 4.23 -16.50
N ASP A 64 -3.37 4.90 -17.39
CA ASP A 64 -4.39 5.86 -16.96
C ASP A 64 -5.36 5.15 -15.99
N ALA A 65 -5.62 5.78 -14.85
CA ALA A 65 -6.57 5.33 -13.85
C ALA A 65 -7.75 6.29 -13.85
N HIS A 66 -8.92 5.76 -14.14
CA HIS A 66 -10.17 6.50 -14.20
C HIS A 66 -11.29 5.68 -13.57
N VAL A 67 -12.46 6.29 -13.36
CA VAL A 67 -13.57 5.63 -12.65
C VAL A 67 -13.92 4.27 -13.27
N ASP A 68 -14.05 4.20 -14.60
CA ASP A 68 -14.51 2.99 -15.30
C ASP A 68 -13.52 1.82 -15.24
N ASN A 69 -12.21 2.07 -15.12
CA ASN A 69 -11.21 1.01 -15.00
C ASN A 69 -10.80 0.68 -13.55
N GLY A 70 -11.55 1.22 -12.59
CA GLY A 70 -11.38 0.91 -11.17
C GLY A 70 -10.19 1.63 -10.55
N CYS A 71 -10.15 2.96 -10.73
CA CYS A 71 -9.28 3.86 -9.95
C CYS A 71 -9.55 3.75 -8.44
N MET A 72 -8.66 4.34 -7.65
CA MET A 72 -8.85 4.42 -6.21
C MET A 72 -9.97 5.40 -5.88
N TRP A 73 -10.71 5.11 -4.83
CA TRP A 73 -11.63 6.01 -4.16
C TRP A 73 -11.14 6.22 -2.74
N VAL A 74 -11.28 7.44 -2.23
CA VAL A 74 -10.79 7.80 -0.90
C VAL A 74 -11.87 8.52 -0.12
N LEU A 75 -11.78 8.44 1.22
CA LEU A 75 -12.55 9.27 2.12
C LEU A 75 -11.64 10.41 2.64
N PRO A 76 -11.73 11.63 2.08
CA PRO A 76 -10.79 12.71 2.41
C PRO A 76 -10.77 13.02 3.91
N GLY A 77 -9.56 13.17 4.48
CA GLY A 77 -9.36 13.53 5.88
C GLY A 77 -9.59 12.40 6.89
N SER A 78 -10.01 11.21 6.45
CA SER A 78 -10.21 10.05 7.34
C SER A 78 -8.96 9.68 8.14
N GLN A 79 -7.77 9.86 7.56
CA GLN A 79 -6.49 9.62 8.22
C GLN A 79 -6.25 10.51 9.44
N GLN A 80 -6.84 11.71 9.48
CA GLN A 80 -6.64 12.67 10.57
C GLN A 80 -7.28 12.20 11.89
N ARG A 81 -8.25 11.28 11.81
CA ARG A 81 -8.90 10.70 12.98
C ARG A 81 -7.95 9.77 13.75
N GLY A 82 -6.98 9.17 13.05
CA GLY A 82 -6.02 8.24 13.65
C GLY A 82 -6.65 6.95 14.19
N TYR A 83 -7.83 6.57 13.70
CA TYR A 83 -8.54 5.34 14.06
C TYR A 83 -8.35 4.28 12.99
N LEU A 84 -8.16 3.04 13.41
CA LEU A 84 -8.32 1.87 12.55
C LEU A 84 -9.73 1.33 12.76
N TYR A 85 -10.52 1.35 11.69
CA TYR A 85 -11.89 0.84 11.71
C TYR A 85 -11.88 -0.69 11.76
N SER A 86 -12.81 -1.26 12.52
CA SER A 86 -13.03 -2.71 12.51
C SER A 86 -13.43 -3.18 11.12
N THR A 87 -13.06 -4.42 10.79
CA THR A 87 -13.32 -5.02 9.48
C THR A 87 -14.37 -6.15 9.59
N LYS A 88 -15.06 -6.42 8.49
CA LYS A 88 -16.01 -7.52 8.32
C LYS A 88 -16.06 -7.97 6.86
N LYS A 89 -16.64 -9.14 6.56
CA LYS A 89 -16.87 -9.52 5.16
C LYS A 89 -17.74 -8.48 4.43
N HIS A 90 -17.34 -8.10 3.22
CA HIS A 90 -18.02 -7.09 2.40
C HIS A 90 -19.38 -7.57 1.87
N GLY A 91 -19.54 -8.88 1.62
CA GLY A 91 -20.81 -9.45 1.14
C GLY A 91 -21.18 -9.10 -0.30
N ASN A 92 -20.22 -8.61 -1.10
CA ASN A 92 -20.40 -8.21 -2.49
C ASN A 92 -19.26 -8.75 -3.40
N PRO A 93 -19.27 -10.06 -3.69
CA PRO A 93 -18.20 -10.73 -4.47
C PRO A 93 -18.16 -10.33 -5.94
N ASP A 94 -19.23 -9.71 -6.46
CA ASP A 94 -19.24 -9.19 -7.83
C ASP A 94 -18.45 -7.87 -7.96
N GLU A 95 -18.27 -7.14 -6.87
CA GLU A 95 -17.59 -5.85 -6.85
C GLU A 95 -16.17 -5.95 -6.29
N PHE A 96 -15.96 -6.74 -5.24
CA PHE A 96 -14.70 -6.79 -4.49
C PHE A 96 -14.14 -8.21 -4.41
N ASP A 97 -12.83 -8.32 -4.26
CA ASP A 97 -12.14 -9.59 -4.05
C ASP A 97 -12.70 -10.30 -2.81
N SER A 98 -13.07 -11.58 -2.96
CA SER A 98 -13.67 -12.39 -1.90
C SER A 98 -12.79 -12.56 -0.66
N HIS A 99 -11.48 -12.36 -0.80
CA HIS A 99 -10.51 -12.48 0.29
C HIS A 99 -10.44 -11.21 1.14
N ASP A 100 -10.99 -10.10 0.66
CA ASP A 100 -10.97 -8.85 1.40
C ASP A 100 -11.97 -8.86 2.57
N ASP A 101 -11.58 -8.21 3.65
CA ASP A 101 -12.51 -7.71 4.64
C ASP A 101 -12.61 -6.19 4.48
N MET A 102 -13.82 -5.67 4.70
CA MET A 102 -14.17 -4.28 4.55
C MET A 102 -14.24 -3.59 5.91
N ALA A 103 -13.54 -2.46 6.03
CA ALA A 103 -13.74 -1.52 7.11
C ALA A 103 -15.18 -0.99 7.12
N TYR A 104 -15.76 -0.78 8.30
CA TYR A 104 -17.15 -0.30 8.41
C TYR A 104 -17.35 0.66 9.59
N GLY A 105 -18.53 1.28 9.65
CA GLY A 105 -18.91 2.15 10.77
C GLY A 105 -18.53 3.62 10.57
N PHE A 106 -18.44 4.07 9.32
CA PHE A 106 -18.20 5.46 8.94
C PHE A 106 -19.18 5.89 7.85
N ASP A 107 -19.36 7.20 7.73
CA ASP A 107 -20.12 7.80 6.62
C ASP A 107 -19.23 7.86 5.36
N GLU A 108 -19.65 7.13 4.34
CA GLU A 108 -18.99 7.02 3.03
C GLU A 108 -19.42 8.11 2.05
N SER A 109 -20.46 8.89 2.38
CA SER A 109 -21.04 9.88 1.46
C SER A 109 -20.07 10.92 0.89
N PRO A 110 -19.00 11.38 1.60
CA PRO A 110 -18.07 12.34 1.04
C PRO A 110 -16.87 11.69 0.32
N GLN A 111 -16.97 10.42 -0.07
CA GLN A 111 -15.95 9.76 -0.87
C GLN A 111 -15.73 10.45 -2.23
N ILE A 112 -14.50 10.41 -2.73
CA ILE A 112 -14.16 10.92 -4.06
C ILE A 112 -13.31 9.91 -4.85
N PRO A 113 -13.46 9.84 -6.18
CA PRO A 113 -12.53 9.10 -7.02
C PRO A 113 -11.21 9.84 -7.14
N VAL A 114 -10.13 9.08 -7.32
CA VAL A 114 -8.78 9.60 -7.56
C VAL A 114 -8.32 9.13 -8.94
N GLU A 115 -8.66 9.94 -9.95
CA GLU A 115 -8.24 9.70 -11.33
C GLU A 115 -6.82 10.23 -11.56
N VAL A 116 -5.99 9.44 -12.23
CA VAL A 116 -4.55 9.69 -12.37
C VAL A 116 -4.11 9.27 -13.75
N LYS A 117 -3.39 10.14 -14.47
CA LYS A 117 -2.79 9.77 -15.76
C LYS A 117 -1.57 8.87 -15.58
N ALA A 118 -1.28 8.05 -16.59
CA ALA A 118 -0.08 7.22 -16.61
C ALA A 118 1.18 8.05 -16.29
N GLY A 119 2.03 7.51 -15.41
CA GLY A 119 3.20 8.19 -14.86
C GLY A 119 2.92 9.11 -13.66
N GLY A 120 1.66 9.38 -13.35
CA GLY A 120 1.25 10.09 -12.14
C GLY A 120 1.41 9.26 -10.88
N VAL A 121 1.55 9.94 -9.74
CA VAL A 121 1.73 9.30 -8.43
C VAL A 121 0.75 9.90 -7.44
N VAL A 122 0.07 9.04 -6.69
CA VAL A 122 -0.74 9.42 -5.52
C VAL A 122 -0.01 8.97 -4.26
N PHE A 123 0.24 9.91 -3.36
CA PHE A 123 0.74 9.60 -2.04
C PHE A 123 -0.40 9.67 -1.03
N PHE A 124 -0.48 8.67 -0.16
CA PHE A 124 -1.51 8.63 0.88
C PHE A 124 -0.98 7.97 2.15
N ASN A 125 -1.53 8.37 3.30
CA ASN A 125 -1.17 7.81 4.60
C ASN A 125 -1.89 6.48 4.83
N GLY A 126 -1.27 5.56 5.57
CA GLY A 126 -1.81 4.23 5.88
C GLY A 126 -3.17 4.22 6.60
N TYR A 127 -3.52 5.31 7.28
CA TYR A 127 -4.83 5.49 7.91
C TYR A 127 -5.90 6.07 6.95
N LEU A 128 -5.55 6.47 5.73
CA LEU A 128 -6.56 6.96 4.78
C LEU A 128 -7.47 5.80 4.42
N LEU A 129 -8.77 5.94 4.70
CA LEU A 129 -9.77 5.02 4.17
C LEU A 129 -9.78 5.16 2.65
N HIS A 130 -9.54 4.03 1.99
CA HIS A 130 -9.54 3.94 0.54
C HIS A 130 -10.07 2.59 0.06
N GLN A 131 -10.54 2.56 -1.17
CA GLN A 131 -11.03 1.37 -1.87
C GLN A 131 -10.71 1.48 -3.35
N SER A 132 -11.00 0.43 -4.12
CA SER A 132 -11.12 0.54 -5.57
C SER A 132 -12.28 -0.30 -6.06
N LEU A 133 -12.95 0.15 -7.11
CA LEU A 133 -14.12 -0.54 -7.65
C LEU A 133 -13.74 -1.53 -8.75
N ARG A 134 -14.69 -2.38 -9.16
CA ARG A 134 -14.53 -3.30 -10.28
C ARG A 134 -14.11 -2.55 -11.54
N ASN A 135 -13.20 -3.12 -12.32
CA ASN A 135 -12.91 -2.61 -13.66
C ASN A 135 -14.09 -2.98 -14.58
N ARG A 136 -14.83 -1.97 -15.03
CA ARG A 136 -16.02 -2.11 -15.89
C ARG A 136 -15.71 -1.92 -17.37
N THR A 137 -14.47 -1.59 -17.73
CA THR A 137 -14.08 -1.51 -19.13
C THR A 137 -14.03 -2.89 -19.77
N GLU A 138 -14.17 -2.92 -21.09
CA GLU A 138 -14.10 -4.17 -21.87
C GLU A 138 -12.67 -4.50 -22.31
N THR A 139 -11.80 -3.48 -22.43
CA THR A 139 -10.48 -3.62 -23.07
C THR A 139 -9.33 -3.00 -22.28
N SER A 140 -9.62 -2.15 -21.28
CA SER A 140 -8.60 -1.37 -20.57
C SER A 140 -8.06 -2.11 -19.36
N TYR A 141 -6.74 -2.22 -19.26
CA TYR A 141 -6.08 -2.66 -18.04
C TYR A 141 -5.83 -1.46 -17.12
N ARG A 142 -5.80 -1.73 -15.81
CA ARG A 142 -5.30 -0.79 -14.81
C ARG A 142 -4.15 -1.42 -14.06
N ARG A 143 -2.92 -1.08 -14.46
CA ARG A 143 -1.68 -1.51 -13.79
C ARG A 143 -1.11 -0.41 -12.91
N VAL A 144 -0.62 -0.83 -11.75
CA VAL A 144 -0.11 0.09 -10.72
C VAL A 144 1.07 -0.54 -10.03
N LEU A 145 2.13 0.24 -9.83
CA LEU A 145 3.17 -0.08 -8.87
C LEU A 145 2.89 0.70 -7.58
N VAL A 146 2.71 -0.01 -6.47
CA VAL A 146 2.54 0.59 -5.14
C VAL A 146 3.79 0.31 -4.32
N ASN A 147 4.38 1.35 -3.75
CA ASN A 147 5.47 1.20 -2.80
C ASN A 147 5.06 1.79 -1.46
N HIS A 148 5.38 1.08 -0.39
CA HIS A 148 5.07 1.51 0.97
C HIS A 148 6.34 1.94 1.68
N TYR A 149 6.30 3.18 2.15
CA TYR A 149 7.40 3.84 2.83
C TYR A 149 7.01 4.19 4.25
N LEU A 150 7.99 4.21 5.14
CA LEU A 150 7.80 4.61 6.52
C LEU A 150 9.09 5.18 7.10
N SER A 151 8.94 5.78 8.28
CA SER A 151 10.05 6.21 9.12
C SER A 151 11.01 5.05 9.40
N CYS A 152 12.32 5.29 9.27
CA CYS A 152 13.30 4.26 9.62
C CYS A 152 13.20 3.83 11.10
N GLU A 153 12.83 4.78 11.96
CA GLU A 153 12.67 4.63 13.40
C GLU A 153 11.48 3.75 13.78
N SER A 154 10.54 3.55 12.85
CA SER A 154 9.43 2.62 13.01
C SER A 154 9.94 1.18 12.97
N LEU A 155 10.06 0.56 14.15
CA LEU A 155 10.37 -0.85 14.24
C LEU A 155 9.13 -1.65 13.82
N LEU A 156 9.22 -2.36 12.70
CA LEU A 156 8.15 -3.24 12.25
C LEU A 156 7.98 -4.38 13.26
N PRO A 157 6.75 -4.69 13.71
CA PRO A 157 6.49 -5.74 14.71
C PRO A 157 6.56 -7.15 14.13
N TRP A 158 7.12 -7.27 12.92
CA TRP A 158 7.17 -8.50 12.17
C TRP A 158 8.18 -9.46 12.81
N THR A 159 7.81 -10.73 12.86
CA THR A 159 8.67 -11.84 13.30
C THR A 159 9.00 -12.72 12.09
N GLU A 160 9.98 -13.61 12.23
CA GLU A 160 10.18 -14.69 11.25
C GLU A 160 8.83 -15.36 10.95
N THR A 161 8.57 -15.71 9.69
CA THR A 161 7.36 -16.45 9.30
C THR A 161 7.24 -17.70 10.15
N GLN A 162 6.33 -17.71 11.12
CA GLN A 162 5.90 -18.96 11.74
C GLN A 162 5.04 -19.72 10.71
N GLU A 163 5.12 -21.06 10.70
CA GLU A 163 4.26 -21.87 9.85
C GLU A 163 2.78 -21.49 10.06
N GLY A 164 2.09 -21.09 8.99
CA GLY A 164 0.70 -20.62 9.04
C GLY A 164 0.50 -19.12 9.30
N GLY A 165 1.57 -18.34 9.47
CA GLY A 165 1.51 -16.89 9.57
C GLY A 165 1.29 -16.18 8.22
N SER A 166 0.64 -15.02 8.23
CA SER A 166 0.48 -14.20 7.01
C SER A 166 1.84 -13.69 6.52
N VAL A 167 2.14 -13.93 5.24
CA VAL A 167 3.35 -13.39 4.57
C VAL A 167 3.38 -11.86 4.61
N ALA A 168 2.22 -11.19 4.71
CA ALA A 168 2.13 -9.75 4.86
C ALA A 168 2.71 -9.21 6.18
N ARG A 169 2.92 -10.09 7.18
CA ARG A 169 3.47 -9.77 8.51
C ARG A 169 4.82 -10.45 8.78
N ALA A 170 5.41 -11.07 7.76
CA ALA A 170 6.70 -11.72 7.83
C ALA A 170 7.84 -10.69 7.89
N ASP A 171 8.80 -10.85 8.80
CA ASP A 171 10.07 -10.09 8.78
C ASP A 171 10.99 -10.63 7.70
N MET A 172 10.59 -10.54 6.44
CA MET A 172 11.53 -10.66 5.33
C MET A 172 12.25 -9.32 5.27
N ARG A 173 13.45 -9.21 5.86
CA ARG A 173 14.27 -7.98 5.93
C ARG A 173 14.81 -7.51 4.56
N ARG A 174 13.94 -7.52 3.55
CA ARG A 174 14.02 -6.83 2.27
C ARG A 174 13.48 -5.41 2.39
N VAL A 175 13.77 -4.77 3.53
CA VAL A 175 13.42 -3.38 3.83
C VAL A 175 14.69 -2.58 3.66
N PHE A 176 14.70 -1.60 2.76
CA PHE A 176 15.94 -0.85 2.46
C PHE A 176 15.74 0.63 2.75
N PRO A 177 16.71 1.30 3.39
CA PRO A 177 16.68 2.76 3.54
C PRO A 177 16.76 3.39 2.16
N VAL A 178 15.80 4.27 1.86
CA VAL A 178 15.75 5.04 0.60
C VAL A 178 16.21 6.49 0.81
N ALA A 179 16.25 6.94 2.07
CA ALA A 179 16.85 8.19 2.49
C ALA A 179 17.36 8.06 3.94
N GLY A 180 18.52 8.65 4.23
CA GLY A 180 19.06 8.70 5.58
C GLY A 180 19.65 7.38 6.06
N VAL A 181 19.62 7.16 7.38
CA VAL A 181 20.22 6.01 8.08
C VAL A 181 19.13 5.17 8.72
N ASP A 182 19.21 3.85 8.55
CA ASP A 182 18.39 2.90 9.32
C ASP A 182 19.06 2.61 10.66
N PRO A 183 18.48 3.03 11.81
CA PRO A 183 19.07 2.78 13.13
C PRO A 183 19.09 1.28 13.49
N TYR A 184 18.38 0.44 12.72
CA TYR A 184 18.32 -0.99 12.92
C TYR A 184 19.19 -1.77 11.93
N ALA A 185 20.12 -1.13 11.20
CA ALA A 185 20.99 -1.81 10.24
C ALA A 185 21.77 -3.02 10.82
N TRP A 186 22.02 -3.04 12.13
CA TRP A 186 22.63 -4.18 12.85
C TRP A 186 21.81 -5.48 12.78
N LYS A 187 20.52 -5.40 12.46
CA LYS A 187 19.67 -6.56 12.17
C LYS A 187 20.02 -7.25 10.85
N GLY A 188 20.80 -6.61 9.98
CA GLY A 188 21.14 -7.12 8.67
C GLY A 188 19.97 -7.02 7.67
N TYR A 189 20.33 -7.06 6.39
CA TYR A 189 19.39 -7.09 5.27
C TYR A 189 19.51 -8.44 4.56
N GLU A 190 18.39 -9.03 4.16
CA GLU A 190 18.44 -10.16 3.24
C GLU A 190 18.79 -9.64 1.84
N GLN A 191 19.99 -9.99 1.38
CA GLN A 191 20.36 -9.81 -0.01
C GLN A 191 19.41 -10.66 -0.88
N PRO A 192 18.86 -10.13 -1.98
CA PRO A 192 18.28 -10.98 -3.01
C PRO A 192 19.32 -12.03 -3.43
N GLU A 193 18.89 -13.26 -3.69
CA GLU A 193 19.74 -14.20 -4.42
C GLU A 193 20.17 -13.54 -5.74
N ASP A 194 21.41 -13.81 -6.19
CA ASP A 194 21.95 -13.20 -7.42
C ASP A 194 21.01 -13.45 -8.61
N THR A 195 20.29 -12.40 -9.04
CA THR A 195 19.31 -12.48 -10.13
C THR A 195 19.94 -12.16 -11.49
N SER A 196 21.20 -12.54 -11.73
CA SER A 196 21.79 -12.49 -13.07
C SER A 196 20.96 -13.25 -14.13
N ASP A 197 20.01 -14.08 -13.68
CA ASP A 197 18.89 -14.61 -14.47
C ASP A 197 17.60 -13.82 -14.11
N THR A 198 17.28 -12.78 -14.89
CA THR A 198 16.14 -11.86 -14.69
C THR A 198 14.77 -12.53 -14.84
N ARG A 199 14.40 -13.38 -13.89
CA ARG A 199 13.00 -13.69 -13.59
C ARG A 199 12.56 -12.74 -12.50
N LEU A 200 11.93 -11.63 -12.91
CA LEU A 200 11.15 -10.78 -12.02
C LEU A 200 10.23 -11.68 -11.19
N TYR A 201 10.50 -11.82 -9.89
CA TYR A 201 9.57 -12.43 -8.95
C TYR A 201 8.40 -11.46 -8.76
N ILE A 202 7.48 -11.43 -9.73
CA ILE A 202 6.12 -10.94 -9.52
C ILE A 202 5.46 -12.04 -8.67
N ARG A 203 5.61 -11.97 -7.34
CA ARG A 203 4.60 -12.60 -6.49
C ARG A 203 3.38 -11.70 -6.58
N GLN A 204 2.49 -12.01 -7.52
CA GLN A 204 1.10 -11.63 -7.35
C GLN A 204 0.69 -12.13 -5.96
N ALA A 205 0.10 -11.26 -5.14
CA ALA A 205 -0.72 -11.71 -4.03
C ALA A 205 -1.97 -12.37 -4.65
N THR A 206 -1.82 -13.56 -5.19
CA THR A 206 -2.91 -14.38 -5.74
C THR A 206 -2.76 -15.79 -5.20
N HIS A 207 -2.90 -16.00 -3.89
CA HIS A 207 -2.82 -17.36 -3.36
C HIS A 207 -3.93 -17.71 -2.37
N SER A 208 -4.55 -18.84 -2.76
CA SER A 208 -5.41 -19.82 -2.08
C SER A 208 -6.79 -19.40 -1.61
#